data_AF-A0A395GKK8-F1
#
_entry.id   AF-A0A395GKK8-F1
#
_cell.length_a   1.000
_cell.length_b   1.000
_cell.length_c   1.000
_cell.angle_alpha   90.00
_cell.angle_beta   90.00
_cell.angle_gamma   90.00
#
_symmetry.space_group_name_H-M   'P 1'
#
loop_
_entity.id
_entity.type
_entity.pdbx_description
1 polymer ?
#
loop_
_entity_poly.entity_id
_entity_poly.type
_entity_poly.pdbx_seq_one_letter_code
_entity_poly.pdbx_strand_id
1 'polypeptide(L)'
;MLSVPPDGLEDDPEAWEEVSDASARLNIPANLAPPSPWPCSLPAQPVARSLSYRFTIMSPRMLPTCEVRNPYLQSWFPLSLQDAALFPALLSSTLTHRRARCLLGEEWPDGFDDQDRSLLAACYAHTVSALNGVLRQPLHGVSDATLLAVLMLVEGPTIPVARDWTTPPVFRAPLQGMQWLKVHGARKPHEAHQRGLCRLVQLKGGLSRIQLPGVAAAISFRLLVNATLTLSVPPLPFHPLSEGSAQTVPEFLASCADAGSHGSGRFAEVGLPADMRPIFEAMALYTAMVEQYLRGEIARPDTQAMCDQRNLIQHGLLSLHPAEGSSDSARFYEVCRASALIFSVGVIFPLPAATAPFAALVQTLRTHLGDAPPLEDGGPAFPAAPALRLWIIAMGGIAATGTPEREWFVGRLQHSARQAGLGEWQALRQSLQTILWLDSACDAAGEQLWTEAQELRPWRPARPVPARPTYGTQLDDVQGPRRREPPCTPCRNRGVRCNKGLPCQTCVRHGIRCSYGARDAVVVPARVHVFSMRRQPCQLCKQRKVRCERQRPCQSCVKAGLTCIPLSRS
;
A
#
# COMPACT_ATOMS: atom_id res chain seq x y z
N MET A 1 -17.76 47.30 -13.21
CA MET A 1 -19.13 47.67 -12.82
C MET A 1 -19.92 46.38 -12.85
N LEU A 2 -19.96 45.63 -11.74
CA LEU A 2 -20.99 45.70 -10.70
C LEU A 2 -22.40 45.70 -11.30
N SER A 3 -23.10 44.56 -11.20
CA SER A 3 -24.45 44.48 -10.60
C SER A 3 -24.93 43.01 -10.55
N VAL A 4 -25.43 42.65 -9.37
CA VAL A 4 -26.15 41.42 -8.95
C VAL A 4 -27.25 41.94 -8.00
N PRO A 5 -28.43 41.31 -7.78
CA PRO A 5 -29.41 40.60 -8.62
C PRO A 5 -30.82 41.29 -8.50
N PRO A 6 -31.97 40.62 -8.76
CA PRO A 6 -32.59 39.81 -7.69
C PRO A 6 -33.23 38.48 -8.14
N ASP A 7 -33.58 37.71 -7.11
CA ASP A 7 -34.10 36.35 -7.00
C ASP A 7 -35.36 35.99 -7.80
N GLY A 8 -35.54 34.68 -8.01
CA GLY A 8 -36.84 34.05 -8.28
C GLY A 8 -36.80 32.84 -9.22
N LEU A 9 -36.29 31.69 -8.77
CA LEU A 9 -36.54 30.40 -9.44
C LEU A 9 -37.65 29.67 -8.66
N GLU A 10 -38.86 29.70 -9.20
CA GLU A 10 -39.92 28.76 -8.88
C GLU A 10 -39.65 27.45 -9.65
N ASP A 11 -39.79 26.32 -8.94
CA ASP A 11 -39.74 24.96 -9.49
C ASP A 11 -40.84 24.78 -10.55
N ASP A 12 -40.46 24.50 -11.79
CA ASP A 12 -41.38 24.12 -12.87
C ASP A 12 -41.41 22.59 -13.04
N PRO A 13 -42.50 21.89 -12.65
CA PRO A 13 -42.60 20.43 -12.70
C PRO A 13 -42.72 19.85 -14.12
N GLU A 14 -42.98 20.67 -15.14
CA GLU A 14 -43.26 20.18 -16.50
C GLU A 14 -41.99 19.79 -17.29
N ALA A 15 -40.81 20.27 -16.89
CA ALA A 15 -39.55 19.95 -17.56
C ALA A 15 -39.05 18.49 -17.32
N TRP A 16 -39.64 17.77 -16.35
CA TRP A 16 -39.28 16.39 -16.04
C TRP A 16 -40.10 15.35 -16.82
N GLU A 17 -41.22 15.75 -17.44
CA GLU A 17 -42.05 14.83 -18.22
C GLU A 17 -41.50 14.58 -19.64
N GLU A 18 -40.81 15.54 -20.25
CA GLU A 18 -40.25 15.37 -21.61
C GLU A 18 -39.06 14.40 -21.70
N VAL A 19 -38.33 14.16 -20.60
CA VAL A 19 -37.23 13.17 -20.56
C VAL A 19 -37.74 11.75 -20.28
N SER A 20 -38.91 11.63 -19.62
CA SER A 20 -39.56 10.34 -19.34
C SER A 20 -40.17 9.72 -20.61
N ASP A 21 -40.74 10.55 -21.49
CA ASP A 21 -41.46 10.11 -22.70
C ASP A 21 -40.54 9.59 -23.83
N ALA A 22 -39.24 9.91 -23.81
CA ALA A 22 -38.28 9.38 -24.78
C ALA A 22 -37.99 7.88 -24.58
N SER A 23 -38.21 7.34 -23.38
CA SER A 23 -38.08 5.90 -23.09
C SER A 23 -39.30 5.09 -23.55
N ALA A 24 -40.46 5.74 -23.72
CA ALA A 24 -41.74 5.11 -24.01
C ALA A 24 -42.00 4.86 -25.51
N ARG A 25 -41.13 5.34 -26.42
CA ARG A 25 -41.33 5.22 -27.88
C ARG A 25 -40.64 4.04 -28.55
N LEU A 26 -40.16 3.05 -27.79
CA LEU A 26 -39.80 1.74 -28.34
C LEU A 26 -41.02 0.80 -28.21
N ASN A 27 -41.95 0.91 -29.17
CA ASN A 27 -43.09 -0.01 -29.30
C ASN A 27 -42.59 -1.44 -29.61
N ILE A 28 -42.45 -2.27 -28.57
CA ILE A 28 -42.33 -3.72 -28.74
C ILE A 28 -43.76 -4.28 -28.90
N PRO A 29 -44.08 -4.98 -30.01
CA PRO A 29 -45.44 -5.47 -30.25
C PRO A 29 -45.96 -6.36 -29.11
N ALA A 30 -47.24 -6.18 -28.76
CA ALA A 30 -47.91 -6.83 -27.61
C ALA A 30 -47.95 -8.38 -27.62
N ASN A 31 -47.46 -9.03 -28.68
CA ASN A 31 -47.32 -10.49 -28.75
C ASN A 31 -45.94 -11.02 -28.27
N LEU A 32 -45.11 -10.15 -27.68
CA LEU A 32 -43.79 -10.49 -27.11
C LEU A 32 -43.66 -10.09 -25.63
N ALA A 33 -44.71 -10.26 -24.83
CA ALA A 33 -44.59 -10.09 -23.38
C ALA A 33 -43.59 -11.15 -22.82
N PRO A 34 -42.44 -10.76 -22.23
CA PRO A 34 -41.42 -11.72 -21.82
C PRO A 34 -41.89 -12.51 -20.60
N PRO A 35 -41.67 -13.84 -20.55
CA PRO A 35 -41.90 -14.62 -19.36
C PRO A 35 -40.88 -14.21 -18.29
N SER A 36 -41.30 -13.46 -17.26
CA SER A 36 -40.53 -13.02 -16.07
C SER A 36 -39.15 -12.39 -16.35
N PRO A 37 -38.88 -11.12 -15.99
CA PRO A 37 -37.90 -10.30 -16.71
C PRO A 37 -36.44 -10.76 -16.64
N TRP A 38 -36.04 -11.61 -15.67
CA TRP A 38 -34.67 -12.06 -15.48
C TRP A 38 -34.63 -13.53 -15.02
N PRO A 39 -33.51 -14.26 -15.21
CA PRO A 39 -33.36 -15.66 -14.76
C PRO A 39 -33.42 -15.84 -13.22
N CYS A 40 -33.66 -14.76 -12.47
CA CYS A 40 -33.82 -14.74 -11.02
C CYS A 40 -34.82 -13.67 -10.59
N SER A 41 -35.42 -13.83 -9.41
CA SER A 41 -36.45 -12.94 -8.83
C SER A 41 -35.91 -11.58 -8.35
N LEU A 42 -34.96 -10.98 -9.08
CA LEU A 42 -34.33 -9.72 -8.73
C LEU A 42 -35.16 -8.51 -9.20
N PRO A 43 -35.11 -7.37 -8.50
CA PRO A 43 -35.87 -6.18 -8.85
C PRO A 43 -35.41 -5.58 -10.18
N ALA A 44 -36.35 -5.31 -11.10
CA ALA A 44 -36.04 -4.99 -12.49
C ALA A 44 -35.24 -3.68 -12.67
N GLN A 45 -35.59 -2.61 -11.95
CA GLN A 45 -34.96 -1.31 -12.11
C GLN A 45 -33.48 -1.29 -11.65
N PRO A 46 -33.12 -1.76 -10.44
CA PRO A 46 -31.71 -1.87 -10.04
C PRO A 46 -30.85 -2.77 -10.95
N VAL A 47 -31.46 -3.85 -11.48
CA VAL A 47 -30.81 -4.72 -12.46
C VAL A 47 -30.53 -3.97 -13.76
N ALA A 48 -31.52 -3.25 -14.30
CA ALA A 48 -31.37 -2.45 -15.52
C ALA A 48 -30.28 -1.37 -15.37
N ARG A 49 -30.24 -0.66 -14.23
CA ARG A 49 -29.17 0.31 -13.92
C ARG A 49 -27.78 -0.35 -13.91
N SER A 50 -27.66 -1.51 -13.27
CA SER A 50 -26.41 -2.27 -13.21
C SER A 50 -25.94 -2.72 -14.59
N LEU A 51 -26.85 -3.25 -15.41
CA LEU A 51 -26.53 -3.67 -16.78
C LEU A 51 -26.10 -2.48 -17.64
N SER A 52 -26.83 -1.36 -17.56
CA SER A 52 -26.47 -0.13 -18.28
C SER A 52 -25.06 0.33 -17.94
N TYR A 53 -24.72 0.38 -16.64
CA TYR A 53 -23.38 0.69 -16.18
C TYR A 53 -22.33 -0.29 -16.73
N ARG A 54 -22.62 -1.60 -16.70
CA ARG A 54 -21.66 -2.59 -17.17
C ARG A 54 -21.39 -2.44 -18.67
N PHE A 55 -22.43 -2.25 -19.48
CA PHE A 55 -22.30 -2.12 -20.93
C PHE A 55 -21.58 -0.84 -21.34
N THR A 56 -21.92 0.29 -20.72
CA THR A 56 -21.43 1.60 -21.14
C THR A 56 -20.08 1.96 -20.54
N ILE A 57 -19.78 1.47 -19.33
CA ILE A 57 -18.56 1.85 -18.60
C ILE A 57 -17.61 0.67 -18.43
N MET A 58 -18.03 -0.40 -17.75
CA MET A 58 -17.11 -1.44 -17.29
C MET A 58 -16.52 -2.27 -18.44
N SER A 59 -17.37 -2.90 -19.25
CA SER A 59 -16.95 -3.91 -20.23
C SER A 59 -16.05 -3.38 -21.36
N PRO A 60 -16.27 -2.18 -21.93
CA PRO A 60 -15.43 -1.66 -23.02
C PRO A 60 -13.94 -1.55 -22.68
N ARG A 61 -13.60 -1.33 -21.40
CA ARG A 61 -12.22 -1.11 -20.94
C ARG A 61 -11.63 -2.30 -20.19
N MET A 62 -12.42 -3.32 -19.83
CA MET A 62 -11.94 -4.51 -19.10
C MET A 62 -11.12 -5.43 -20.01
N LEU A 63 -11.64 -5.69 -21.20
CA LEU A 63 -10.98 -6.41 -22.29
C LEU A 63 -10.86 -5.39 -23.42
N PRO A 64 -9.86 -4.50 -23.39
CA PRO A 64 -9.68 -3.55 -24.47
C PRO A 64 -9.47 -4.35 -25.75
N THR A 65 -10.18 -4.02 -26.83
CA THR A 65 -10.02 -4.66 -28.14
C THR A 65 -9.90 -3.56 -29.17
N CYS A 66 -8.94 -3.67 -30.09
CA CYS A 66 -8.90 -2.79 -31.26
C CYS A 66 -10.03 -3.10 -32.26
N GLU A 67 -10.66 -4.27 -32.13
CA GLU A 67 -11.80 -4.70 -32.94
C GLU A 67 -13.16 -4.33 -32.31
N VAL A 68 -14.20 -4.29 -33.14
CA VAL A 68 -15.62 -4.05 -32.76
C VAL A 68 -16.18 -5.17 -31.85
N ARG A 69 -15.43 -6.26 -31.65
CA ARG A 69 -15.88 -7.48 -30.98
C ARG A 69 -15.42 -7.54 -29.52
N ASN A 70 -16.31 -7.20 -28.59
CA ASN A 70 -16.05 -7.38 -27.15
C ASN A 70 -16.59 -8.75 -26.67
N PRO A 71 -15.74 -9.65 -26.11
CA PRO A 71 -16.17 -10.99 -25.67
C PRO A 71 -17.30 -10.98 -24.63
N TYR A 72 -17.39 -9.91 -23.83
CA TYR A 72 -18.45 -9.77 -22.86
C TYR A 72 -19.83 -9.69 -23.52
N LEU A 73 -19.98 -8.81 -24.52
CA LEU A 73 -21.26 -8.58 -25.21
C LEU A 73 -21.64 -9.76 -26.10
N GLN A 74 -20.66 -10.39 -26.74
CA GLN A 74 -20.89 -11.45 -27.71
C GLN A 74 -21.14 -12.81 -27.07
N SER A 75 -20.47 -13.09 -25.94
CA SER A 75 -20.43 -14.45 -25.40
C SER A 75 -20.83 -14.50 -23.93
N TRP A 76 -20.32 -13.60 -23.08
CA TRP A 76 -20.54 -13.73 -21.63
C TRP A 76 -21.95 -13.33 -21.21
N PHE A 77 -22.48 -12.22 -21.73
CA PHE A 77 -23.82 -11.76 -21.39
C PHE A 77 -24.92 -12.70 -21.92
N PRO A 78 -24.94 -13.14 -23.19
CA PRO A 78 -25.92 -14.11 -23.67
C PRO A 78 -25.88 -15.43 -22.90
N LEU A 79 -24.69 -15.94 -22.59
CA LEU A 79 -24.54 -17.15 -21.77
C LEU A 79 -25.10 -16.95 -20.37
N SER A 80 -24.90 -15.77 -19.76
CA SER A 80 -25.40 -15.49 -18.42
C SER A 80 -26.92 -15.56 -18.33
N LEU A 81 -27.65 -15.15 -19.37
CA LEU A 81 -29.12 -15.21 -19.39
C LEU A 81 -29.66 -16.65 -19.29
N GLN A 82 -28.82 -17.65 -19.58
CA GLN A 82 -29.16 -19.07 -19.56
C GLN A 82 -28.58 -19.82 -18.36
N ASP A 83 -27.82 -19.14 -17.48
CA ASP A 83 -27.13 -19.77 -16.35
C ASP A 83 -27.47 -19.07 -15.03
N ALA A 84 -28.06 -19.84 -14.11
CA ALA A 84 -28.59 -19.36 -12.84
C ALA A 84 -27.51 -18.83 -11.86
N ALA A 85 -26.26 -19.28 -12.00
CA ALA A 85 -25.16 -18.76 -11.20
C ALA A 85 -24.51 -17.53 -11.87
N LEU A 86 -24.32 -17.57 -13.18
CA LEU A 86 -23.52 -16.57 -13.89
C LEU A 86 -24.20 -15.20 -13.97
N PHE A 87 -25.50 -15.11 -14.20
CA PHE A 87 -26.20 -13.83 -14.26
C PHE A 87 -26.05 -13.00 -12.96
N PRO A 88 -26.43 -13.52 -11.77
CA PRO A 88 -26.22 -12.78 -10.53
C PRO A 88 -24.73 -12.56 -10.23
N ALA A 89 -23.82 -13.43 -10.68
CA ALA A 89 -22.38 -13.23 -10.53
C ALA A 89 -21.90 -11.99 -11.29
N LEU A 90 -22.35 -11.82 -12.55
CA LEU A 90 -22.03 -10.64 -13.35
C LEU A 90 -22.56 -9.36 -12.69
N LEU A 91 -23.80 -9.37 -12.19
CA LEU A 91 -24.36 -8.23 -11.48
C LEU A 91 -23.55 -7.89 -10.21
N SER A 92 -23.21 -8.90 -9.40
CA SER A 92 -22.36 -8.73 -8.22
C SER A 92 -21.00 -8.09 -8.56
N SER A 93 -20.32 -8.59 -9.58
CA SER A 93 -19.04 -8.04 -10.06
C SER A 93 -19.19 -6.60 -10.60
N THR A 94 -20.35 -6.27 -11.18
CA THR A 94 -20.66 -4.91 -11.63
C THR A 94 -20.78 -3.95 -10.46
N LEU A 95 -21.56 -4.35 -9.45
CA LEU A 95 -21.85 -3.51 -8.30
C LEU A 95 -20.60 -3.30 -7.44
N THR A 96 -19.76 -4.33 -7.26
CA THR A 96 -18.47 -4.17 -6.58
C THR A 96 -17.52 -3.25 -7.35
N HIS A 97 -17.53 -3.30 -8.69
CA HIS A 97 -16.75 -2.38 -9.52
C HIS A 97 -17.22 -0.93 -9.38
N ARG A 98 -18.53 -0.68 -9.46
CA ARG A 98 -19.13 0.64 -9.27
C ARG A 98 -18.83 1.21 -7.89
N ARG A 99 -19.05 0.41 -6.84
CA ARG A 99 -18.70 0.78 -5.46
C ARG A 99 -17.24 1.18 -5.30
N ALA A 100 -16.31 0.44 -5.91
CA ALA A 100 -14.89 0.76 -5.87
C ALA A 100 -14.59 2.10 -6.55
N ARG A 101 -15.25 2.43 -7.66
CA ARG A 101 -15.10 3.74 -8.32
C ARG A 101 -15.63 4.90 -7.47
N CYS A 102 -16.77 4.75 -6.78
CA CYS A 102 -17.25 5.75 -5.83
C CYS A 102 -16.22 6.00 -4.72
N LEU A 103 -15.65 4.94 -4.15
CA LEU A 103 -14.65 5.07 -3.08
C LEU A 103 -13.36 5.75 -3.57
N LEU A 104 -12.93 5.47 -4.79
CA LEU A 104 -11.77 6.10 -5.42
C LEU A 104 -12.01 7.55 -5.89
N GLY A 105 -13.21 8.10 -5.65
CA GLY A 105 -13.59 9.45 -6.09
C GLY A 105 -13.76 9.59 -7.62
N GLU A 106 -13.91 8.48 -8.34
CA GLU A 106 -14.13 8.46 -9.80
C GLU A 106 -15.61 8.51 -10.19
N GLU A 107 -16.48 8.45 -9.20
CA GLU A 107 -17.92 8.69 -9.29
C GLU A 107 -18.37 9.56 -8.11
N TRP A 108 -19.56 10.14 -8.25
CA TRP A 108 -20.18 10.93 -7.19
C TRP A 108 -20.30 10.11 -5.89
N PRO A 109 -20.05 10.70 -4.71
CA PRO A 109 -20.08 10.01 -3.41
C PRO A 109 -21.39 9.25 -3.14
N ASP A 110 -22.52 9.80 -3.59
CA ASP A 110 -23.86 9.20 -3.47
C ASP A 110 -24.22 8.25 -4.62
N GLY A 111 -23.25 7.94 -5.49
CA GLY A 111 -23.43 7.07 -6.65
C GLY A 111 -23.64 5.59 -6.31
N PHE A 112 -23.60 5.19 -5.03
CA PHE A 112 -23.84 3.82 -4.58
C PHE A 112 -24.78 3.79 -3.36
N ASP A 113 -26.08 3.67 -3.66
CA ASP A 113 -27.17 3.79 -2.69
C ASP A 113 -27.43 2.48 -1.90
N ASP A 114 -28.42 2.48 -1.01
CA ASP A 114 -28.80 1.29 -0.24
C ASP A 114 -29.47 0.20 -1.11
N GLN A 115 -30.10 0.57 -2.23
CA GLN A 115 -30.66 -0.40 -3.18
C GLN A 115 -29.54 -1.19 -3.86
N ASP A 116 -28.46 -0.51 -4.25
CA ASP A 116 -27.27 -1.12 -4.85
C ASP A 116 -26.56 -2.06 -3.85
N ARG A 117 -26.53 -1.69 -2.55
CA ARG A 117 -26.01 -2.57 -1.46
C ARG A 117 -26.85 -3.82 -1.30
N SER A 118 -28.17 -3.68 -1.22
CA SER A 118 -29.09 -4.81 -1.08
C SER A 118 -29.06 -5.72 -2.31
N LEU A 119 -29.01 -5.15 -3.52
CA LEU A 119 -28.87 -5.91 -4.74
C LEU A 119 -27.54 -6.68 -4.78
N LEU A 120 -26.43 -6.05 -4.39
CA LEU A 120 -25.12 -6.71 -4.33
C LEU A 120 -25.15 -7.91 -3.37
N ALA A 121 -25.69 -7.73 -2.17
CA ALA A 121 -25.82 -8.81 -1.19
C ALA A 121 -26.67 -9.97 -1.72
N ALA A 122 -27.82 -9.66 -2.34
CA ALA A 122 -28.71 -10.65 -2.93
C ALA A 122 -28.05 -11.41 -4.09
N CYS A 123 -27.42 -10.71 -5.03
CA CYS A 123 -26.71 -11.29 -6.17
C CYS A 123 -25.56 -12.20 -5.71
N TYR A 124 -24.76 -11.75 -4.74
CA TYR A 124 -23.66 -12.54 -4.20
C TYR A 124 -24.18 -13.82 -3.53
N ALA A 125 -25.18 -13.71 -2.65
CA ALA A 125 -25.76 -14.86 -1.96
C ALA A 125 -26.39 -15.87 -2.94
N HIS A 126 -27.13 -15.38 -3.95
CA HIS A 126 -27.70 -16.22 -5.00
C HIS A 126 -26.60 -16.98 -5.75
N THR A 127 -25.56 -16.28 -6.20
CA THR A 127 -24.44 -16.88 -6.93
C THR A 127 -23.80 -18.02 -6.14
N VAL A 128 -23.49 -17.77 -4.86
CA VAL A 128 -22.89 -18.79 -3.98
C VAL A 128 -23.83 -19.99 -3.80
N SER A 129 -25.12 -19.76 -3.61
CA SER A 129 -26.12 -20.83 -3.48
C SER A 129 -26.20 -21.69 -4.74
N ALA A 130 -26.30 -21.05 -5.92
CA ALA A 130 -26.37 -21.73 -7.20
C ALA A 130 -25.10 -22.55 -7.50
N LEU A 131 -23.92 -21.96 -7.27
CA LEU A 131 -22.63 -22.66 -7.42
C LEU A 131 -22.51 -23.86 -6.47
N ASN A 132 -22.92 -23.72 -5.21
CA ASN A 132 -22.92 -24.83 -4.27
C ASN A 132 -23.84 -25.98 -4.73
N GLY A 133 -24.96 -25.67 -5.39
CA GLY A 133 -25.82 -26.66 -6.01
C GLY A 133 -25.11 -27.45 -7.12
N VAL A 134 -24.45 -26.74 -8.04
CA VAL A 134 -23.69 -27.32 -9.16
C VAL A 134 -22.52 -28.17 -8.66
N LEU A 135 -21.77 -27.68 -7.68
CA LEU A 135 -20.55 -28.31 -7.17
C LEU A 135 -20.79 -29.52 -6.24
N ARG A 136 -22.04 -29.77 -5.82
CA ARG A 136 -22.41 -30.94 -4.99
C ARG A 136 -22.51 -32.24 -5.78
N GLN A 137 -22.74 -32.16 -7.09
CA GLN A 137 -22.79 -33.35 -7.94
C GLN A 137 -21.37 -33.71 -8.41
N PRO A 138 -21.07 -35.00 -8.69
CA PRO A 138 -19.83 -35.36 -9.36
C PRO A 138 -19.72 -34.53 -10.65
N LEU A 139 -18.66 -33.73 -10.76
CA LEU A 139 -18.46 -32.83 -11.89
C LEU A 139 -18.21 -33.66 -13.15
N HIS A 140 -19.21 -33.80 -14.01
CA HIS A 140 -19.09 -34.40 -15.34
C HIS A 140 -18.49 -33.37 -16.33
N GLY A 141 -17.32 -32.85 -15.97
CA GLY A 141 -16.66 -31.72 -16.63
C GLY A 141 -17.00 -30.36 -15.99
N VAL A 142 -16.06 -29.41 -16.10
CA VAL A 142 -16.20 -28.04 -15.60
C VAL A 142 -16.63 -27.13 -16.76
N SER A 143 -17.81 -26.51 -16.67
CA SER A 143 -18.30 -25.57 -17.68
C SER A 143 -17.60 -24.20 -17.58
N ASP A 144 -17.48 -23.50 -18.71
CA ASP A 144 -16.89 -22.15 -18.72
C ASP A 144 -17.78 -21.13 -17.99
N ALA A 145 -19.10 -21.34 -17.99
CA ALA A 145 -20.03 -20.55 -17.19
C ALA A 145 -19.72 -20.64 -15.69
N THR A 146 -19.40 -21.85 -15.19
CA THR A 146 -19.01 -22.06 -13.78
C THR A 146 -17.70 -21.34 -13.47
N LEU A 147 -16.68 -21.47 -14.33
CA LEU A 147 -15.40 -20.76 -14.16
C LEU A 147 -15.60 -19.24 -14.12
N LEU A 148 -16.39 -18.71 -15.06
CA LEU A 148 -16.67 -17.28 -15.14
C LEU A 148 -17.48 -16.78 -13.93
N ALA A 149 -18.45 -17.55 -13.45
CA ALA A 149 -19.22 -17.22 -12.26
C ALA A 149 -18.33 -17.18 -11.01
N VAL A 150 -17.45 -18.16 -10.82
CA VAL A 150 -16.49 -18.17 -9.70
C VAL A 150 -15.48 -17.02 -9.84
N LEU A 151 -15.02 -16.70 -11.06
CA LEU A 151 -14.16 -15.54 -11.33
C LEU A 151 -14.78 -14.23 -10.83
N MET A 152 -16.09 -14.04 -10.97
CA MET A 152 -16.77 -12.85 -10.47
C MET A 152 -16.79 -12.74 -8.93
N LEU A 153 -16.41 -13.79 -8.21
CA LEU A 153 -16.42 -13.86 -6.74
C LEU A 153 -15.03 -13.88 -6.09
N VAL A 154 -13.94 -13.86 -6.87
CA VAL A 154 -12.56 -13.94 -6.31
C VAL A 154 -12.09 -12.66 -5.61
N GLU A 155 -12.94 -11.65 -5.57
CA GLU A 155 -12.78 -10.45 -4.77
C GLU A 155 -13.94 -10.37 -3.76
N GLY A 156 -13.66 -9.88 -2.56
CA GLY A 156 -14.67 -9.74 -1.52
C GLY A 156 -15.78 -8.76 -1.92
N PRO A 157 -17.05 -9.05 -1.58
CA PRO A 157 -18.18 -8.16 -1.89
C PRO A 157 -18.17 -6.89 -1.02
N THR A 158 -17.39 -6.90 0.07
CA THR A 158 -17.23 -5.76 0.98
C THR A 158 -15.89 -5.07 0.74
N ILE A 159 -15.94 -3.75 0.62
CA ILE A 159 -14.74 -2.91 0.58
C ILE A 159 -14.60 -2.24 1.95
N PRO A 160 -13.43 -2.28 2.60
CA PRO A 160 -13.22 -1.62 3.88
C PRO A 160 -13.45 -0.10 3.76
N VAL A 161 -14.55 0.39 4.34
CA VAL A 161 -14.89 1.82 4.31
C VAL A 161 -13.91 2.65 5.14
N ALA A 162 -13.24 2.04 6.12
CA ALA A 162 -12.32 2.71 7.03
C ALA A 162 -10.95 3.10 6.42
N ARG A 163 -10.67 2.74 5.16
CA ARG A 163 -9.43 3.16 4.48
C ARG A 163 -9.59 4.55 3.90
N ASP A 164 -8.54 5.35 3.97
CA ASP A 164 -8.50 6.63 3.28
C ASP A 164 -8.24 6.42 1.78
N TRP A 165 -9.33 6.35 1.02
CA TRP A 165 -9.33 6.18 -0.43
C TRP A 165 -8.99 7.47 -1.19
N THR A 166 -8.91 8.61 -0.49
CA THR A 166 -8.57 9.92 -1.07
C THR A 166 -7.06 10.19 -1.05
N THR A 167 -6.27 9.33 -0.40
CA THR A 167 -4.81 9.43 -0.38
C THR A 167 -4.26 9.45 -1.81
N PRO A 168 -3.51 10.50 -2.21
CA PRO A 168 -2.93 10.57 -3.54
C PRO A 168 -1.89 9.46 -3.73
N PRO A 169 -1.69 8.97 -4.96
CA PRO A 169 -0.65 7.99 -5.24
C PRO A 169 0.73 8.61 -5.04
N VAL A 170 1.62 7.83 -4.40
CA VAL A 170 3.01 8.23 -4.12
C VAL A 170 3.79 8.43 -5.44
N PHE A 171 3.59 7.53 -6.41
CA PHE A 171 4.11 7.64 -7.76
C PHE A 171 3.00 8.12 -8.70
N ARG A 172 3.30 9.06 -9.60
CA ARG A 172 2.33 9.62 -10.55
C ARG A 172 2.30 8.86 -11.87
N ALA A 173 2.14 7.53 -11.79
CA ALA A 173 2.15 6.68 -12.98
C ALA A 173 1.14 7.13 -14.03
N PRO A 174 1.48 7.10 -15.33
CA PRO A 174 0.49 7.23 -16.39
C PRO A 174 -0.37 5.96 -16.48
N LEU A 175 -1.40 5.97 -17.33
CA LEU A 175 -2.17 4.77 -17.71
C LEU A 175 -2.82 3.99 -16.54
N GLN A 176 -3.04 4.61 -15.38
CA GLN A 176 -3.63 3.96 -14.19
C GLN A 176 -5.02 3.33 -14.44
N GLY A 177 -5.75 3.88 -15.42
CA GLY A 177 -7.07 3.38 -15.82
C GLY A 177 -7.05 2.24 -16.84
N MET A 178 -5.89 1.79 -17.31
CA MET A 178 -5.77 0.70 -18.29
C MET A 178 -6.20 -0.64 -17.66
N GLN A 179 -7.15 -1.34 -18.30
CA GLN A 179 -7.84 -2.54 -17.77
C GLN A 179 -8.51 -2.37 -16.40
N TRP A 180 -8.93 -1.15 -16.04
CA TRP A 180 -9.49 -0.89 -14.71
C TRP A 180 -8.56 -1.31 -13.56
N LEU A 181 -7.24 -1.30 -13.79
CA LEU A 181 -6.27 -1.78 -12.81
C LEU A 181 -6.42 -1.09 -11.46
N LYS A 182 -6.59 0.24 -11.45
CA LYS A 182 -6.85 1.01 -10.22
C LYS A 182 -8.11 0.53 -9.48
N VAL A 183 -9.21 0.27 -10.19
CA VAL A 183 -10.48 -0.18 -9.57
C VAL A 183 -10.35 -1.62 -9.03
N HIS A 184 -9.68 -2.48 -9.79
CA HIS A 184 -9.45 -3.87 -9.39
C HIS A 184 -8.48 -3.97 -8.21
N GLY A 185 -7.42 -3.16 -8.22
CA GLY A 185 -6.47 -3.01 -7.13
C GLY A 185 -7.09 -2.45 -5.84
N ALA A 186 -8.25 -1.78 -5.91
CA ALA A 186 -8.96 -1.29 -4.72
C ALA A 186 -9.73 -2.39 -3.97
N ARG A 187 -9.90 -3.58 -4.56
CA ARG A 187 -10.72 -4.65 -4.00
C ARG A 187 -9.88 -5.67 -3.24
N LYS A 188 -10.46 -6.23 -2.17
CA LYS A 188 -9.77 -7.24 -1.34
C LYS A 188 -9.88 -8.62 -2.00
N PRO A 189 -8.79 -9.37 -2.18
CA PRO A 189 -8.85 -10.76 -2.65
C PRO A 189 -9.69 -11.66 -1.73
N HIS A 190 -10.44 -12.59 -2.31
CA HIS A 190 -11.20 -13.61 -1.59
C HIS A 190 -10.53 -14.99 -1.77
N GLU A 191 -9.61 -15.34 -0.86
CA GLU A 191 -8.71 -16.50 -0.99
C GLU A 191 -9.44 -17.84 -1.23
N ALA A 192 -10.59 -18.09 -0.57
CA ALA A 192 -11.31 -19.35 -0.75
C ALA A 192 -11.86 -19.53 -2.18
N HIS A 193 -12.49 -18.49 -2.74
CA HIS A 193 -12.97 -18.49 -4.13
C HIS A 193 -11.82 -18.53 -5.13
N GLN A 194 -10.71 -17.83 -4.86
CA GLN A 194 -9.51 -17.91 -5.69
C GLN A 194 -8.95 -19.34 -5.73
N ARG A 195 -8.78 -20.00 -4.57
CA ARG A 195 -8.34 -21.41 -4.53
C ARG A 195 -9.31 -22.33 -5.27
N GLY A 196 -10.61 -22.12 -5.09
CA GLY A 196 -11.66 -22.85 -5.82
C GLY A 196 -11.54 -22.66 -7.33
N LEU A 197 -11.37 -21.43 -7.80
CA LEU A 197 -11.18 -21.13 -9.22
C LEU A 197 -9.95 -21.83 -9.78
N CYS A 198 -8.79 -21.73 -9.11
CA CYS A 198 -7.56 -22.41 -9.54
C CYS A 198 -7.78 -23.92 -9.64
N ARG A 199 -8.49 -24.54 -8.69
CA ARG A 199 -8.81 -25.96 -8.74
C ARG A 199 -9.72 -26.31 -9.92
N LEU A 200 -10.73 -25.50 -10.20
CA LEU A 200 -11.62 -25.70 -11.35
C LEU A 200 -10.88 -25.58 -12.68
N VAL A 201 -9.95 -24.61 -12.80
CA VAL A 201 -9.08 -24.49 -13.99
C VAL A 201 -8.20 -25.73 -14.16
N GLN A 202 -7.62 -26.25 -13.08
CA GLN A 202 -6.86 -27.51 -13.11
C GLN A 202 -7.72 -28.69 -13.56
N LEU A 203 -8.93 -28.83 -13.00
CA LEU A 203 -9.88 -29.89 -13.38
C LEU A 203 -10.32 -29.80 -14.84
N LYS A 204 -10.38 -28.58 -15.40
CA LYS A 204 -10.65 -28.36 -16.83
C LYS A 204 -9.45 -28.70 -17.72
N GLY A 205 -8.25 -28.86 -17.15
CA GLY A 205 -7.02 -29.15 -17.89
C GLY A 205 -6.18 -27.92 -18.23
N GLY A 206 -6.35 -26.80 -17.52
CA GLY A 206 -5.58 -25.57 -17.67
C GLY A 206 -6.32 -24.44 -18.40
N LEU A 207 -5.70 -23.25 -18.42
CA LEU A 207 -6.30 -22.04 -19.04
C LEU A 207 -6.56 -22.23 -20.54
N SER A 208 -5.70 -22.96 -21.25
CA SER A 208 -5.84 -23.24 -22.69
C SER A 208 -7.04 -24.12 -23.06
N ARG A 209 -7.68 -24.78 -22.08
CA ARG A 209 -8.88 -25.59 -22.30
C ARG A 209 -10.18 -24.79 -22.17
N ILE A 210 -10.11 -23.54 -21.73
CA ILE A 210 -11.25 -22.63 -21.66
C ILE A 210 -11.59 -22.17 -23.08
N GLN A 211 -12.83 -22.42 -23.52
CA GLN A 211 -13.27 -22.14 -24.89
C GLN A 211 -14.00 -20.79 -24.99
N LEU A 212 -14.59 -20.33 -23.89
CA LEU A 212 -15.30 -19.06 -23.85
C LEU A 212 -14.31 -17.89 -24.02
N PRO A 213 -14.42 -17.10 -25.11
CA PRO A 213 -13.42 -16.09 -25.45
C PRO A 213 -13.19 -15.08 -24.32
N GLY A 214 -11.92 -14.72 -24.09
CA GLY A 214 -11.51 -13.74 -23.09
C GLY A 214 -11.54 -14.22 -21.63
N VAL A 215 -12.16 -15.36 -21.31
CA VAL A 215 -12.25 -15.83 -19.91
C VAL A 215 -10.88 -16.22 -19.36
N ALA A 216 -10.05 -16.91 -20.13
CA ALA A 216 -8.70 -17.28 -19.72
C ALA A 216 -7.84 -16.05 -19.39
N ALA A 217 -7.88 -15.02 -20.24
CA ALA A 217 -7.18 -13.74 -20.04
C ALA A 217 -7.72 -13.00 -18.80
N ALA A 218 -9.04 -12.98 -18.62
CA ALA A 218 -9.68 -12.35 -17.46
C ALA A 218 -9.31 -13.06 -16.14
N ILE A 219 -9.23 -14.40 -16.14
CA ILE A 219 -8.73 -15.18 -15.00
C ILE A 219 -7.28 -14.82 -14.72
N SER A 220 -6.40 -14.88 -15.73
CA SER A 220 -4.97 -14.60 -15.57
C SER A 220 -4.73 -13.21 -14.98
N PHE A 221 -5.38 -12.18 -15.55
CA PHE A 221 -5.28 -10.81 -15.07
C PHE A 221 -5.82 -10.64 -13.64
N ARG A 222 -6.99 -11.22 -13.33
CA ARG A 222 -7.59 -11.09 -12.00
C ARG A 222 -6.71 -11.71 -10.91
N LEU A 223 -6.17 -12.90 -11.19
CA LEU A 223 -5.28 -13.59 -10.26
C LEU A 223 -3.94 -12.88 -10.12
N LEU A 224 -3.45 -12.23 -11.19
CA LEU A 224 -2.26 -11.39 -11.14
C LEU A 224 -2.45 -10.15 -10.26
N VAL A 225 -3.60 -9.47 -10.35
CA VAL A 225 -3.93 -8.34 -9.45
C VAL A 225 -3.95 -8.80 -8.01
N ASN A 226 -4.64 -9.92 -7.72
CA ASN A 226 -4.71 -10.47 -6.37
C ASN A 226 -3.32 -10.86 -5.84
N ALA A 227 -2.52 -11.54 -6.66
CA ALA A 227 -1.16 -11.94 -6.33
C ALA A 227 -0.25 -10.72 -6.06
N THR A 228 -0.44 -9.63 -6.80
CA THR A 228 0.27 -8.36 -6.54
C THR A 228 -0.12 -7.76 -5.19
N LEU A 229 -1.41 -7.72 -4.87
CA LEU A 229 -1.90 -7.19 -3.60
C LEU A 229 -1.39 -7.98 -2.38
N THR A 230 -1.21 -9.29 -2.54
CA THR A 230 -0.72 -10.19 -1.48
C THR A 230 0.78 -10.48 -1.56
N LEU A 231 1.50 -9.90 -2.54
CA LEU A 231 2.91 -10.20 -2.83
C LEU A 231 3.20 -11.71 -2.94
N SER A 232 2.28 -12.47 -3.52
CA SER A 232 2.42 -13.92 -3.69
C SER A 232 2.73 -14.27 -5.14
N VAL A 233 3.27 -15.47 -5.36
CA VAL A 233 3.46 -16.01 -6.72
C VAL A 233 2.10 -16.17 -7.41
N PRO A 234 1.94 -15.78 -8.69
CA PRO A 234 0.71 -16.00 -9.43
C PRO A 234 0.39 -17.51 -9.52
N PRO A 235 -0.83 -17.95 -9.16
CA PRO A 235 -1.14 -19.38 -9.01
C PRO A 235 -1.34 -20.12 -10.34
N LEU A 236 -1.35 -19.41 -11.47
CA LEU A 236 -1.52 -19.94 -12.82
C LEU A 236 -0.47 -19.33 -13.76
N PRO A 237 -0.15 -19.98 -14.89
CA PRO A 237 0.65 -19.39 -15.94
C PRO A 237 0.04 -18.09 -16.47
N PHE A 238 0.88 -17.20 -16.99
CA PHE A 238 0.42 -16.02 -17.70
C PHE A 238 -0.39 -16.43 -18.94
N HIS A 239 -1.45 -15.67 -19.24
CA HIS A 239 -2.25 -15.84 -20.43
C HIS A 239 -2.62 -14.46 -20.99
N PRO A 240 -2.23 -14.15 -22.24
CA PRO A 240 -2.42 -12.84 -22.83
C PRO A 240 -3.89 -12.57 -23.21
N LEU A 241 -4.21 -11.29 -23.44
CA LEU A 241 -5.45 -10.84 -24.06
C LEU A 241 -5.48 -11.13 -25.55
N SER A 242 -4.37 -10.86 -26.25
CA SER A 242 -4.26 -11.04 -27.70
C SER A 242 -3.68 -12.41 -28.04
N GLU A 243 -4.30 -13.07 -29.02
CA GLU A 243 -3.74 -14.29 -29.58
C GLU A 243 -2.39 -13.98 -30.27
N GLY A 244 -1.39 -14.82 -30.03
CA GLY A 244 -0.04 -14.62 -30.57
C GLY A 244 0.85 -13.66 -29.77
N SER A 245 0.34 -13.02 -28.71
CA SER A 245 1.19 -12.27 -27.77
C SER A 245 2.20 -13.20 -27.08
N ALA A 246 3.37 -12.63 -26.75
CA ALA A 246 4.37 -13.30 -25.94
C ALA A 246 3.79 -13.78 -24.60
N GLN A 247 4.08 -15.03 -24.24
CA GLN A 247 3.62 -15.64 -22.99
C GLN A 247 4.71 -15.68 -21.92
N THR A 248 5.97 -15.46 -22.33
CA THR A 248 7.13 -15.43 -21.44
C THR A 248 7.96 -14.17 -21.66
N VAL A 249 8.66 -13.71 -20.62
CA VAL A 249 9.56 -12.55 -20.73
C VAL A 249 10.61 -12.74 -21.83
N PRO A 250 11.27 -13.90 -21.97
CA PRO A 250 12.19 -14.15 -23.08
C PRO A 250 11.54 -14.01 -24.47
N GLU A 251 10.31 -14.52 -24.68
CA GLU A 251 9.58 -14.34 -25.95
C GLU A 251 9.31 -12.86 -26.23
N PHE A 252 8.92 -12.09 -25.21
CA PHE A 252 8.71 -10.65 -25.34
C PHE A 252 10.00 -9.94 -25.76
N LEU A 253 11.11 -10.23 -25.07
CA LEU A 253 12.41 -9.63 -25.40
C LEU A 253 12.87 -9.99 -26.83
N ALA A 254 12.67 -11.24 -27.25
CA ALA A 254 12.99 -11.68 -28.61
C ALA A 254 12.17 -10.90 -29.65
N SER A 255 10.86 -10.72 -29.42
CA SER A 255 9.99 -9.97 -30.33
C SER A 255 10.42 -8.50 -30.50
N CYS A 256 10.94 -7.87 -29.44
CA CYS A 256 11.46 -6.51 -29.50
C CYS A 256 12.80 -6.41 -30.24
N ALA A 257 13.67 -7.43 -30.07
CA ALA A 257 14.95 -7.49 -30.75
C ALA A 257 14.77 -7.63 -32.27
N ASP A 258 13.85 -8.48 -32.70
CA ASP A 258 13.50 -8.65 -34.12
C ASP A 258 12.91 -7.37 -34.73
N ALA A 259 12.20 -6.58 -33.93
CA ALA A 259 11.67 -5.27 -34.32
C ALA A 259 12.72 -4.15 -34.37
N GLY A 260 14.02 -4.45 -34.17
CA GLY A 260 15.10 -3.47 -34.22
C GLY A 260 15.22 -2.59 -32.97
N SER A 261 14.61 -2.97 -31.85
CA SER A 261 14.75 -2.24 -30.59
C SER A 261 16.13 -2.54 -29.96
N HIS A 262 17.01 -1.55 -29.91
CA HIS A 262 18.38 -1.64 -29.34
C HIS A 262 18.42 -1.72 -27.79
N GLY A 263 17.59 -2.55 -27.16
CA GLY A 263 17.55 -2.71 -25.69
C GLY A 263 18.56 -3.71 -25.12
N SER A 264 18.96 -4.70 -25.92
CA SER A 264 19.75 -5.84 -25.42
C SER A 264 21.07 -5.41 -24.76
N GLY A 265 21.19 -5.66 -23.45
CA GLY A 265 22.46 -5.59 -22.71
C GLY A 265 22.61 -4.40 -21.75
N ARG A 266 21.63 -3.51 -21.61
CA ARG A 266 21.68 -2.33 -20.71
C ARG A 266 22.13 -2.66 -19.29
N PHE A 267 21.73 -3.83 -18.79
CA PHE A 267 21.95 -4.26 -17.42
C PHE A 267 23.09 -5.28 -17.24
N ALA A 268 23.83 -5.62 -18.31
CA ALA A 268 24.89 -6.63 -18.26
C ALA A 268 26.00 -6.29 -17.25
N GLU A 269 26.33 -5.00 -17.15
CA GLU A 269 27.44 -4.48 -16.33
C GLU A 269 26.98 -3.95 -14.94
N VAL A 270 25.67 -3.86 -14.70
CA VAL A 270 25.09 -3.28 -13.48
C VAL A 270 25.18 -4.23 -12.27
N GLY A 271 25.53 -5.50 -12.52
CA GLY A 271 25.72 -6.51 -11.48
C GLY A 271 24.41 -7.08 -10.92
N LEU A 272 23.29 -6.98 -11.64
CA LEU A 272 22.01 -7.55 -11.23
C LEU A 272 22.07 -9.10 -11.15
N PRO A 273 21.29 -9.72 -10.24
CA PRO A 273 21.09 -11.18 -10.23
C PRO A 273 20.64 -11.69 -11.59
N ALA A 274 21.21 -12.82 -12.03
CA ALA A 274 21.09 -13.29 -13.41
C ALA A 274 19.64 -13.56 -13.85
N ASP A 275 18.81 -14.09 -12.95
CA ASP A 275 17.40 -14.37 -13.16
C ASP A 275 16.52 -13.11 -13.26
N MET A 276 16.97 -11.99 -12.67
CA MET A 276 16.25 -10.71 -12.74
C MET A 276 16.55 -9.91 -14.00
N ARG A 277 17.71 -10.11 -14.64
CA ARG A 277 18.15 -9.28 -15.78
C ARG A 277 17.12 -9.22 -16.92
N PRO A 278 16.51 -10.34 -17.36
CA PRO A 278 15.49 -10.29 -18.42
C PRO A 278 14.26 -9.48 -18.00
N ILE A 279 13.88 -9.54 -16.72
CA ILE A 279 12.73 -8.80 -16.20
C ILE A 279 13.04 -7.31 -16.16
N PHE A 280 14.22 -6.91 -15.68
CA PHE A 280 14.65 -5.50 -15.69
C PHE A 280 14.72 -4.93 -17.11
N GLU A 281 15.21 -5.72 -18.07
CA GLU A 281 15.21 -5.34 -19.49
C GLU A 281 13.78 -5.12 -20.01
N ALA A 282 12.87 -6.05 -19.72
CA ALA A 282 11.47 -5.92 -20.11
C ALA A 282 10.80 -4.69 -19.46
N MET A 283 11.11 -4.42 -18.19
CA MET A 283 10.66 -3.21 -17.47
C MET A 283 11.18 -1.92 -18.15
N ALA A 284 12.43 -1.90 -18.58
CA ALA A 284 13.03 -0.76 -19.27
C ALA A 284 12.38 -0.53 -20.64
N LEU A 285 12.18 -1.58 -21.43
CA LEU A 285 11.50 -1.51 -22.73
C LEU A 285 10.06 -1.01 -22.60
N TYR A 286 9.29 -1.56 -21.65
CA TYR A 286 7.93 -1.11 -21.39
C TYR A 286 7.90 0.36 -20.93
N THR A 287 8.82 0.76 -20.06
CA THR A 287 8.92 2.16 -19.60
C THR A 287 9.24 3.11 -20.75
N ALA A 288 10.16 2.74 -21.64
CA ALA A 288 10.49 3.52 -22.83
C ALA A 288 9.30 3.62 -23.80
N MET A 289 8.56 2.53 -24.02
CA MET A 289 7.34 2.54 -24.83
C MET A 289 6.28 3.48 -24.24
N VAL A 290 6.06 3.44 -22.92
CA VAL A 290 5.13 4.35 -22.24
C VAL A 290 5.58 5.81 -22.41
N GLU A 291 6.88 6.09 -22.31
CA GLU A 291 7.41 7.43 -22.51
C GLU A 291 7.21 7.94 -23.95
N GLN A 292 7.47 7.10 -24.96
CA GLN A 292 7.18 7.41 -26.37
C GLN A 292 5.69 7.68 -26.58
N TYR A 293 4.82 6.88 -25.98
CA TYR A 293 3.37 7.11 -26.01
C TYR A 293 3.01 8.47 -25.40
N LEU A 294 3.56 8.82 -24.23
CA LEU A 294 3.31 10.11 -23.59
C LEU A 294 3.84 11.30 -24.39
N ARG A 295 4.93 11.12 -25.14
CA ARG A 295 5.46 12.13 -26.08
C ARG A 295 4.65 12.25 -27.37
N GLY A 296 3.64 11.40 -27.57
CA GLY A 296 2.80 11.39 -28.78
C GLY A 296 3.48 10.74 -29.99
N GLU A 297 4.59 10.02 -29.80
CA GLU A 297 5.33 9.35 -30.87
C GLU A 297 4.63 8.06 -31.34
N ILE A 298 3.74 7.51 -30.51
CA ILE A 298 2.90 6.36 -30.84
C ILE A 298 1.48 6.87 -31.16
N ALA A 299 1.19 7.08 -32.45
CA ALA A 299 -0.08 7.67 -32.90
C ALA A 299 -1.32 6.79 -32.62
N ARG A 300 -1.16 5.46 -32.62
CA ARG A 300 -2.21 4.47 -32.33
C ARG A 300 -1.62 3.32 -31.53
N PRO A 301 -1.58 3.40 -30.19
CA PRO A 301 -1.02 2.32 -29.39
C PRO A 301 -1.90 1.07 -29.52
N ASP A 302 -1.26 -0.09 -29.67
CA ASP A 302 -1.94 -1.35 -29.41
C ASP A 302 -2.12 -1.50 -27.89
N THR A 303 -3.28 -1.07 -27.41
CA THR A 303 -3.61 -1.11 -25.99
C THR A 303 -3.64 -2.54 -25.44
N GLN A 304 -3.92 -3.56 -26.25
CA GLN A 304 -3.88 -4.95 -25.79
C GLN A 304 -2.45 -5.42 -25.60
N ALA A 305 -1.56 -5.14 -26.57
CA ALA A 305 -0.14 -5.45 -26.44
C ALA A 305 0.48 -4.74 -25.23
N MET A 306 0.16 -3.46 -25.01
CA MET A 306 0.61 -2.74 -23.81
C MET A 306 0.13 -3.41 -22.52
N CYS A 307 -1.13 -3.85 -22.47
CA CYS A 307 -1.66 -4.58 -21.32
C CYS A 307 -0.94 -5.91 -21.10
N ASP A 308 -0.73 -6.69 -22.16
CA ASP A 308 -0.08 -7.99 -22.10
C ASP A 308 1.36 -7.86 -21.64
N GLN A 309 2.13 -6.93 -22.20
CA GLN A 309 3.51 -6.66 -21.79
C GLN A 309 3.59 -6.25 -20.32
N ARG A 310 2.74 -5.30 -19.90
CA ARG A 310 2.65 -4.86 -18.49
C ARG A 310 2.35 -6.02 -17.56
N ASN A 311 1.34 -6.82 -17.91
CA ASN A 311 0.88 -7.94 -17.09
C ASN A 311 1.92 -9.07 -17.05
N LEU A 312 2.60 -9.35 -18.16
CA LEU A 312 3.67 -10.32 -18.26
C LEU A 312 4.88 -9.93 -17.40
N ILE A 313 5.29 -8.66 -17.43
CA ILE A 313 6.36 -8.13 -16.59
C ILE A 313 6.02 -8.32 -15.11
N GLN A 314 4.81 -7.94 -14.71
CA GLN A 314 4.36 -8.10 -13.33
C GLN A 314 4.26 -9.58 -12.91
N HIS A 315 3.81 -10.45 -13.82
CA HIS A 315 3.76 -11.90 -13.58
C HIS A 315 5.16 -12.46 -13.37
N GLY A 316 6.09 -12.18 -14.29
CA GLY A 316 7.49 -12.64 -14.19
C GLY A 316 8.18 -12.14 -12.92
N LEU A 317 7.94 -10.89 -12.52
CA LEU A 317 8.49 -10.31 -11.30
C LEU A 317 7.97 -11.00 -10.02
N LEU A 318 6.67 -11.33 -9.97
CA LEU A 318 6.09 -12.08 -8.85
C LEU A 318 6.46 -13.58 -8.87
N SER A 319 6.90 -14.11 -10.01
CA SER A 319 7.42 -15.48 -10.11
C SER A 319 8.86 -15.63 -9.61
N LEU A 320 9.57 -14.52 -9.36
CA LEU A 320 10.84 -14.54 -8.64
C LEU A 320 10.62 -14.91 -7.18
N HIS A 321 11.23 -16.01 -6.73
CA HIS A 321 11.07 -16.50 -5.38
C HIS A 321 11.89 -15.64 -4.40
N PRO A 322 11.40 -15.36 -3.18
CA PRO A 322 12.22 -14.74 -2.16
C PRO A 322 13.50 -15.56 -1.92
N ALA A 323 14.64 -14.89 -1.76
CA ALA A 323 15.90 -15.59 -1.50
C ALA A 323 15.86 -16.36 -0.18
N GLU A 324 16.40 -17.57 -0.20
CA GLU A 324 16.58 -18.38 1.01
C GLU A 324 17.89 -18.05 1.72
N GLY A 325 17.83 -17.85 3.03
CA GLY A 325 19.00 -17.62 3.88
C GLY A 325 19.40 -16.15 4.04
N SER A 326 20.47 -15.94 4.80
CA SER A 326 20.95 -14.60 5.22
C SER A 326 22.26 -14.19 4.55
N SER A 327 22.66 -14.90 3.48
CA SER A 327 23.90 -14.60 2.78
C SER A 327 23.86 -13.21 2.15
N ASP A 328 25.03 -12.65 1.97
CA ASP A 328 25.31 -11.40 1.29
C ASP A 328 24.69 -11.32 -0.11
N SER A 329 24.78 -12.41 -0.87
CA SER A 329 24.12 -12.56 -2.17
C SER A 329 22.58 -12.60 -2.04
N ALA A 330 22.05 -13.32 -1.06
CA ALA A 330 20.61 -13.40 -0.80
C ALA A 330 20.02 -12.05 -0.37
N ARG A 331 20.74 -11.29 0.46
CA ARG A 331 20.35 -9.92 0.83
C ARG A 331 20.34 -9.01 -0.39
N PHE A 332 21.38 -9.08 -1.23
CA PHE A 332 21.45 -8.29 -2.45
C PHE A 332 20.32 -8.61 -3.44
N TYR A 333 20.02 -9.90 -3.59
CA TYR A 333 18.87 -10.38 -4.35
C TYR A 333 17.57 -9.76 -3.86
N GLU A 334 17.28 -9.86 -2.56
CA GLU A 334 16.04 -9.35 -2.00
C GLU A 334 15.87 -7.84 -2.15
N VAL A 335 16.95 -7.06 -2.03
CA VAL A 335 16.85 -5.61 -2.24
C VAL A 335 16.61 -5.23 -3.70
N CYS A 336 17.17 -6.00 -4.65
CA CYS A 336 16.86 -5.81 -6.07
C CYS A 336 15.40 -6.19 -6.35
N ARG A 337 14.95 -7.35 -5.87
CA ARG A 337 13.58 -7.85 -6.05
C ARG A 337 12.54 -6.90 -5.47
N ALA A 338 12.70 -6.48 -4.21
CA ALA A 338 11.76 -5.60 -3.55
C ALA A 338 11.74 -4.19 -4.16
N SER A 339 12.88 -3.67 -4.61
CA SER A 339 12.93 -2.37 -5.31
C SER A 339 12.25 -2.43 -6.68
N ALA A 340 12.46 -3.53 -7.43
CA ALA A 340 11.74 -3.76 -8.69
C ALA A 340 10.24 -3.89 -8.48
N LEU A 341 9.79 -4.57 -7.41
CA LEU A 341 8.38 -4.66 -7.04
C LEU A 341 7.80 -3.30 -6.67
N ILE A 342 8.54 -2.46 -5.94
CA ILE A 342 8.13 -1.08 -5.64
C ILE A 342 7.96 -0.28 -6.94
N PHE A 343 8.96 -0.31 -7.82
CA PHE A 343 8.88 0.39 -9.10
C PHE A 343 7.71 -0.14 -9.94
N SER A 344 7.49 -1.46 -9.99
CA SER A 344 6.39 -2.03 -10.74
C SER A 344 5.04 -1.60 -10.17
N VAL A 345 4.79 -1.81 -8.88
CA VAL A 345 3.53 -1.44 -8.20
C VAL A 345 3.27 0.07 -8.22
N GLY A 346 4.32 0.89 -8.27
CA GLY A 346 4.23 2.34 -8.34
C GLY A 346 4.08 2.89 -9.75
N VAL A 347 4.67 2.24 -10.77
CA VAL A 347 4.88 2.82 -12.09
C VAL A 347 4.32 1.95 -13.22
N ILE A 348 4.76 0.69 -13.33
CA ILE A 348 4.39 -0.19 -14.46
C ILE A 348 2.98 -0.76 -14.29
N PHE A 349 2.70 -1.30 -13.10
CA PHE A 349 1.45 -1.92 -12.68
C PHE A 349 0.85 -1.10 -11.51
N PRO A 350 0.45 0.16 -11.74
CA PRO A 350 0.11 1.10 -10.68
C PRO A 350 -1.14 0.66 -9.91
N LEU A 351 -0.96 0.32 -8.62
CA LEU A 351 -2.05 0.06 -7.69
C LEU A 351 -2.46 1.33 -6.92
N PRO A 352 -3.71 1.41 -6.43
CA PRO A 352 -4.14 2.53 -5.57
C PRO A 352 -3.30 2.64 -4.30
N ALA A 353 -3.02 3.86 -3.85
CA ALA A 353 -2.24 4.13 -2.63
C ALA A 353 -2.78 3.38 -1.40
N ALA A 354 -4.11 3.33 -1.26
CA ALA A 354 -4.80 2.71 -0.13
C ALA A 354 -4.65 1.17 -0.05
N THR A 355 -4.20 0.52 -1.13
CA THR A 355 -4.10 -0.95 -1.21
C THR A 355 -2.74 -1.45 -1.68
N ALA A 356 -1.92 -0.59 -2.29
CA ALA A 356 -0.57 -0.94 -2.71
C ALA A 356 0.26 -1.47 -1.52
N PRO A 357 0.95 -2.63 -1.66
CA PRO A 357 1.68 -3.28 -0.58
C PRO A 357 3.03 -2.61 -0.25
N PHE A 358 3.15 -1.28 -0.38
CA PHE A 358 4.39 -0.55 -0.16
C PHE A 358 4.97 -0.77 1.24
N ALA A 359 4.12 -0.78 2.28
CA ALA A 359 4.59 -0.98 3.66
C ALA A 359 5.37 -2.30 3.81
N ALA A 360 4.88 -3.40 3.25
CA ALA A 360 5.57 -4.69 3.30
C ALA A 360 6.89 -4.66 2.53
N LEU A 361 6.89 -4.08 1.31
CA LEU A 361 8.09 -3.97 0.47
C LEU A 361 9.17 -3.07 1.10
N VAL A 362 8.77 -1.95 1.72
CA VAL A 362 9.66 -1.03 2.44
C VAL A 362 10.31 -1.73 3.63
N GLN A 363 9.56 -2.55 4.38
CA GLN A 363 10.11 -3.33 5.48
C GLN A 363 11.10 -4.39 5.00
N THR A 364 10.78 -5.10 3.91
CA THR A 364 11.72 -6.04 3.27
C THR A 364 13.01 -5.32 2.88
N LEU A 365 12.91 -4.18 2.18
CA LEU A 365 14.09 -3.39 1.80
C LEU A 365 14.92 -2.97 3.01
N ARG A 366 14.30 -2.37 4.03
CA ARG A 366 15.00 -1.91 5.23
C ARG A 366 15.73 -3.07 5.93
N THR A 367 15.05 -4.21 6.05
CA THR A 367 15.60 -5.41 6.71
C THR A 367 16.86 -5.90 6.00
N HIS A 368 16.84 -6.00 4.68
CA HIS A 368 17.98 -6.53 3.91
C HIS A 368 19.08 -5.49 3.65
N LEU A 369 18.75 -4.19 3.61
CA LEU A 369 19.73 -3.10 3.57
C LEU A 369 20.52 -2.96 4.87
N GLY A 370 19.89 -3.27 6.02
CA GLY A 370 20.49 -3.26 7.35
C GLY A 370 20.84 -1.85 7.88
N ASP A 371 20.96 -1.74 9.21
CA ASP A 371 21.26 -0.45 9.87
C ASP A 371 22.76 -0.09 9.86
N ALA A 372 23.63 -1.02 9.48
CA ALA A 372 25.06 -0.76 9.44
C ALA A 372 25.40 0.24 8.31
N PRO A 373 26.24 1.26 8.58
CA PRO A 373 26.89 1.99 7.48
C PRO A 373 27.70 0.98 6.66
N PRO A 374 27.78 1.14 5.32
CA PRO A 374 28.66 0.30 4.53
C PRO A 374 30.07 0.46 5.13
N LEU A 375 30.65 -0.63 5.62
CA LEU A 375 32.05 -0.60 6.04
C LEU A 375 32.85 -0.20 4.81
N GLU A 376 33.55 0.93 4.91
CA GLU A 376 34.65 1.24 4.02
C GLU A 376 35.66 0.09 4.14
N ASP A 377 36.08 -0.44 2.98
CA ASP A 377 37.02 -1.55 2.79
C ASP A 377 36.49 -3.01 2.86
N GLY A 378 36.22 -3.57 1.67
CA GLY A 378 36.86 -4.83 1.29
C GLY A 378 36.05 -6.13 1.21
N GLY A 379 34.74 -6.14 1.51
CA GLY A 379 33.91 -7.34 1.37
C GLY A 379 32.96 -7.28 0.17
N PRO A 380 32.80 -8.35 -0.65
CA PRO A 380 31.78 -8.34 -1.68
C PRO A 380 30.41 -8.59 -1.03
N ALA A 381 29.57 -7.55 -0.92
CA ALA A 381 28.12 -7.64 -1.17
C ALA A 381 27.34 -6.41 -0.70
N PHE A 382 27.27 -5.42 -1.56
CA PHE A 382 26.15 -4.50 -1.72
C PHE A 382 26.46 -3.67 -2.96
N PRO A 383 25.51 -3.39 -3.88
CA PRO A 383 25.80 -3.28 -5.31
C PRO A 383 27.06 -2.47 -5.60
N ALA A 384 27.96 -3.08 -6.37
CA ALA A 384 29.22 -2.45 -6.77
C ALA A 384 28.96 -1.20 -7.61
N ALA A 385 27.85 -1.17 -8.36
CA ALA A 385 27.38 -0.02 -9.10
C ALA A 385 26.71 1.01 -8.17
N PRO A 386 27.29 2.23 -7.99
CA PRO A 386 26.70 3.27 -7.15
C PRO A 386 25.29 3.69 -7.60
N ALA A 387 25.04 3.70 -8.91
CA ALA A 387 23.74 4.04 -9.48
C ALA A 387 22.62 3.07 -9.04
N LEU A 388 22.89 1.76 -9.02
CA LEU A 388 21.91 0.76 -8.55
C LEU A 388 21.62 0.93 -7.05
N ARG A 389 22.64 1.23 -6.24
CA ARG A 389 22.47 1.50 -4.81
C ARG A 389 21.58 2.71 -4.57
N LEU A 390 21.87 3.83 -5.25
CA LEU A 390 21.07 5.05 -5.17
C LEU A 390 19.63 4.79 -5.60
N TRP A 391 19.44 4.00 -6.66
CA TRP A 391 18.13 3.62 -7.15
C TRP A 391 17.31 2.81 -6.15
N ILE A 392 17.91 1.77 -5.54
CA ILE A 392 17.27 0.97 -4.49
C ILE A 392 16.81 1.85 -3.32
N ILE A 393 17.70 2.75 -2.86
CA ILE A 393 17.40 3.65 -1.73
C ILE A 393 16.31 4.65 -2.12
N ALA A 394 16.33 5.20 -3.34
CA ALA A 394 15.32 6.12 -3.83
C ALA A 394 13.94 5.46 -3.93
N MET A 395 13.86 4.23 -4.46
CA MET A 395 12.60 3.47 -4.52
C MET A 395 12.01 3.23 -3.14
N GLY A 396 12.82 2.73 -2.20
CA GLY A 396 12.38 2.53 -0.82
C GLY A 396 12.00 3.83 -0.12
N GLY A 397 12.77 4.90 -0.34
CA GLY A 397 12.48 6.22 0.21
C GLY A 397 11.14 6.77 -0.29
N ILE A 398 10.92 6.78 -1.60
CA ILE A 398 9.65 7.20 -2.20
C ILE A 398 8.50 6.37 -1.64
N ALA A 399 8.60 5.04 -1.68
CA ALA A 399 7.55 4.14 -1.17
C ALA A 399 7.27 4.26 0.33
N ALA A 400 8.25 4.70 1.13
CA ALA A 400 8.10 4.96 2.56
C ALA A 400 7.37 6.27 2.89
N THR A 401 6.83 6.98 1.90
CA THR A 401 6.05 8.22 2.13
C THR A 401 4.89 7.95 3.10
N GLY A 402 4.82 8.74 4.17
CA GLY A 402 3.80 8.58 5.21
C GLY A 402 4.07 7.44 6.20
N THR A 403 5.23 6.76 6.13
CA THR A 403 5.62 5.70 7.07
C THR A 403 6.80 6.13 7.96
N PRO A 404 6.99 5.48 9.13
CA PRO A 404 8.13 5.77 10.02
C PRO A 404 9.51 5.49 9.39
N GLU A 405 9.57 4.64 8.36
CA GLU A 405 10.81 4.25 7.69
C GLU A 405 11.37 5.38 6.80
N ARG A 406 10.56 6.38 6.44
CA ARG A 406 10.96 7.50 5.56
C ARG A 406 12.26 8.15 6.01
N GLU A 407 12.35 8.52 7.29
CA GLU A 407 13.52 9.21 7.86
C GLU A 407 14.80 8.40 7.66
N TRP A 408 14.73 7.08 7.80
CA TRP A 408 15.86 6.18 7.59
C TRP A 408 16.32 6.19 6.13
N PHE A 409 15.40 6.11 5.17
CA PHE A 409 15.75 6.16 3.73
C PHE A 409 16.30 7.53 3.32
N VAL A 410 15.75 8.63 3.85
CA VAL A 410 16.24 9.99 3.61
C VAL A 410 17.71 10.11 4.08
N GLY A 411 18.02 9.62 5.29
CA GLY A 411 19.40 9.61 5.81
C GLY A 411 20.35 8.74 4.98
N ARG A 412 19.90 7.56 4.54
CA ARG A 412 20.68 6.66 3.66
C ARG A 412 20.92 7.25 2.28
N LEU A 413 19.95 7.97 1.72
CA LEU A 413 20.09 8.67 0.44
C LEU A 413 21.13 9.78 0.55
N GLN A 414 21.03 10.62 1.59
CA GLN A 414 22.00 11.68 1.84
C GLN A 414 23.44 11.13 1.91
N HIS A 415 23.65 10.07 2.70
CA HIS A 415 24.97 9.46 2.85
C HIS A 415 25.50 8.91 1.51
N SER A 416 24.66 8.15 0.80
CA SER A 416 25.06 7.52 -0.48
C SER A 416 25.31 8.54 -1.58
N ALA A 417 24.52 9.61 -1.64
CA ALA A 417 24.69 10.70 -2.60
C ALA A 417 26.00 11.47 -2.35
N ARG A 418 26.35 11.74 -1.08
CA ARG A 418 27.63 12.35 -0.72
C ARG A 418 28.82 11.48 -1.11
N GLN A 419 28.74 10.17 -0.88
CA GLN A 419 29.79 9.23 -1.30
C GLN A 419 29.96 9.19 -2.83
N ALA A 420 28.86 9.36 -3.57
CA ALA A 420 28.88 9.46 -5.03
C ALA A 420 29.23 10.86 -5.55
N GLY A 421 29.51 11.84 -4.68
CA GLY A 421 29.83 13.22 -5.07
C GLY A 421 28.65 14.00 -5.66
N LEU A 422 27.41 13.56 -5.41
CA LEU A 422 26.20 14.16 -5.97
C LEU A 422 25.70 15.29 -5.06
N GLY A 423 25.73 16.52 -5.58
CA GLY A 423 25.28 17.73 -4.87
C GLY A 423 23.94 18.30 -5.34
N GLU A 424 23.41 17.82 -6.46
CA GLU A 424 22.24 18.39 -7.14
C GLU A 424 21.21 17.33 -7.51
N TRP A 425 19.93 17.72 -7.54
CA TRP A 425 18.81 16.85 -7.92
C TRP A 425 19.02 16.26 -9.32
N GLN A 426 19.42 17.10 -10.29
CA GLN A 426 19.58 16.67 -11.67
C GLN A 426 20.65 15.59 -11.84
N ALA A 427 21.76 15.69 -11.09
CA ALA A 427 22.82 14.69 -11.10
C ALA A 427 22.36 13.36 -10.48
N LEU A 428 21.61 13.41 -9.37
CA LEU A 428 20.98 12.21 -8.81
C LEU A 428 19.99 11.60 -9.81
N ARG A 429 19.08 12.40 -10.36
CA ARG A 429 18.08 11.95 -11.34
C ARG A 429 18.72 11.25 -12.54
N GLN A 430 19.76 11.83 -13.13
CA GLN A 430 20.51 11.21 -14.23
C GLN A 430 21.10 9.85 -13.83
N SER A 431 21.65 9.74 -12.62
CA SER A 431 22.11 8.45 -12.09
C SER A 431 20.96 7.44 -11.94
N LEU A 432 19.80 7.86 -11.42
CA LEU A 432 18.63 6.98 -11.27
C LEU A 432 18.08 6.52 -12.62
N GLN A 433 18.09 7.40 -13.62
CA GLN A 433 17.67 7.12 -15.00
C GLN A 433 18.51 6.04 -15.68
N THR A 434 19.76 5.82 -15.26
CA THR A 434 20.57 4.70 -15.78
C THR A 434 19.98 3.32 -15.45
N ILE A 435 19.20 3.22 -14.37
CA ILE A 435 18.56 1.97 -13.94
C ILE A 435 17.13 1.89 -14.48
N LEU A 436 16.14 2.40 -13.74
CA LEU A 436 14.72 2.41 -14.13
C LEU A 436 14.08 3.68 -13.58
N TRP A 437 13.68 4.60 -14.45
CA TRP A 437 13.05 5.85 -14.02
C TRP A 437 12.11 6.34 -15.11
N LEU A 438 10.89 6.69 -14.72
CA LEU A 438 9.94 7.35 -15.60
C LEU A 438 9.67 8.74 -15.04
N ASP A 439 10.15 9.75 -15.74
CA ASP A 439 10.14 11.15 -15.29
C ASP A 439 8.74 11.59 -14.82
N SER A 440 7.72 11.33 -15.64
CA SER A 440 6.33 11.70 -15.36
C SER A 440 5.77 11.06 -14.08
N ALA A 441 6.30 9.90 -13.67
CA ALA A 441 5.83 9.15 -12.52
C ALA A 441 6.66 9.42 -11.26
N CYS A 442 7.97 9.57 -11.41
CA CYS A 442 8.91 9.54 -10.30
C CYS A 442 9.47 10.91 -9.91
N ASP A 443 9.56 11.89 -10.82
CA ASP A 443 10.29 13.15 -10.58
C ASP A 443 9.76 13.91 -9.36
N ALA A 444 8.44 14.11 -9.25
CA ALA A 444 7.85 14.85 -8.15
C ALA A 444 8.16 14.24 -6.77
N ALA A 445 8.06 12.92 -6.64
CA ALA A 445 8.33 12.23 -5.38
C ALA A 445 9.83 12.08 -5.10
N GLY A 446 10.64 11.90 -6.15
CA GLY A 446 12.09 11.84 -6.08
C GLY A 446 12.71 13.16 -5.66
N GLU A 447 12.26 14.27 -6.23
CA GLU A 447 12.71 15.61 -5.88
C GLU A 447 12.31 15.99 -4.45
N GLN A 448 11.11 15.57 -4.01
CA GLN A 448 10.70 15.72 -2.61
C GLN A 448 11.63 14.94 -1.67
N LEU A 449 11.92 13.67 -1.98
CA LEU A 449 12.85 12.84 -1.21
C LEU A 449 14.26 13.45 -1.18
N TRP A 450 14.73 13.99 -2.31
CA TRP A 450 16.01 14.67 -2.40
C TRP A 450 16.06 15.93 -1.55
N THR A 451 15.01 16.75 -1.59
CA THR A 451 14.90 17.98 -0.79
C THR A 451 14.99 17.65 0.71
N GLU A 452 14.25 16.65 1.18
CA GLU A 452 14.34 16.16 2.56
C GLU A 452 15.76 15.71 2.91
N ALA A 453 16.45 15.03 1.98
CA ALA A 453 17.83 14.56 2.18
C ALA A 453 18.85 15.71 2.23
N GLN A 454 18.60 16.83 1.53
CA GLN A 454 19.45 18.01 1.59
C GLN A 454 19.21 18.83 2.87
N GLU A 455 17.97 18.85 3.37
CA GLU A 455 17.58 19.54 4.60
C GLU A 455 18.02 18.80 5.87
N LEU A 456 18.24 17.49 5.80
CA LEU A 456 18.87 16.74 6.88
C LEU A 456 20.22 17.38 7.20
N ARG A 457 20.30 18.08 8.32
CA ARG A 457 21.60 18.55 8.83
C ARG A 457 22.52 17.33 8.94
N PRO A 458 23.81 17.43 8.55
CA PRO A 458 24.72 16.31 8.68
C PRO A 458 24.61 15.78 10.10
N TRP A 459 24.20 14.51 10.21
CA TRP A 459 24.24 13.77 11.45
C TRP A 459 25.67 13.90 11.96
N ARG A 460 25.87 14.69 13.01
CA ARG A 460 27.12 14.63 13.77
C ARG A 460 27.05 13.30 14.50
N PRO A 461 27.98 12.36 14.27
CA PRO A 461 28.09 11.22 15.15
C PRO A 461 28.17 11.77 16.57
N ALA A 462 27.29 11.29 17.45
CA ALA A 462 27.55 11.44 18.87
C ALA A 462 28.95 10.86 19.08
N ARG A 463 29.89 11.70 19.54
CA ARG A 463 31.24 11.26 19.90
C ARG A 463 31.09 9.94 20.67
N PRO A 464 31.83 8.88 20.34
CA PRO A 464 31.80 7.66 21.12
C PRO A 464 32.11 8.05 22.57
N VAL A 465 31.11 7.93 23.43
CA VAL A 465 31.34 7.98 24.87
C VAL A 465 32.18 6.74 25.16
N PRO A 466 33.37 6.86 25.77
CA PRO A 466 34.21 5.71 26.06
C PRO A 466 33.37 4.67 26.82
N ALA A 467 33.42 3.44 26.33
CA ALA A 467 32.69 2.31 26.88
C ALA A 467 32.88 2.26 28.41
N ARG A 468 31.78 2.38 29.15
CA ARG A 468 31.77 1.93 30.55
C ARG A 468 31.77 0.40 30.52
N PRO A 469 32.65 -0.29 31.26
CA PRO A 469 32.61 -1.73 31.35
C PRO A 469 31.26 -2.16 31.92
N THR A 470 30.55 -2.99 31.20
CA THR A 470 29.35 -3.69 31.69
C THR A 470 29.79 -4.76 32.69
N TYR A 471 29.62 -4.47 33.98
CA TYR A 471 29.45 -5.53 34.96
C TYR A 471 28.01 -6.03 34.83
N GLY A 472 27.87 -7.26 34.34
CA GLY A 472 26.61 -7.99 34.48
C GLY A 472 26.42 -8.42 35.93
N THR A 473 25.18 -8.49 36.37
CA THR A 473 24.68 -9.33 37.47
C THR A 473 23.16 -9.40 37.27
N GLN A 474 22.60 -10.54 36.85
CA GLN A 474 22.12 -11.61 37.75
C GLN A 474 21.55 -11.10 39.08
N LEU A 475 20.33 -11.57 39.36
CA LEU A 475 19.60 -11.37 40.60
C LEU A 475 20.49 -11.68 41.79
N ASP A 476 20.90 -10.65 42.53
CA ASP A 476 21.24 -10.70 43.96
C ASP A 476 21.64 -9.28 44.37
N ASP A 477 20.67 -8.44 44.78
CA ASP A 477 20.99 -7.19 45.48
C ASP A 477 19.80 -6.74 46.34
N VAL A 478 19.60 -7.47 47.44
CA VAL A 478 18.92 -6.95 48.63
C VAL A 478 19.79 -5.81 49.17
N GLN A 479 19.45 -4.55 48.85
CA GLN A 479 20.16 -3.39 49.38
C GLN A 479 19.91 -3.24 50.89
N GLY A 480 20.94 -3.52 51.68
CA GLY A 480 21.00 -3.21 53.12
C GLY A 480 20.93 -1.69 53.44
N PRO A 481 20.87 -1.34 54.74
CA PRO A 481 20.49 0.00 55.19
C PRO A 481 21.54 1.08 54.85
N ARG A 482 21.13 2.11 54.09
CA ARG A 482 21.99 3.26 53.72
C ARG A 482 22.24 4.18 54.92
N ARG A 483 23.48 4.22 55.42
CA ARG A 483 23.96 5.24 56.38
C ARG A 483 24.03 6.61 55.69
N ARG A 484 23.34 7.63 56.20
CA ARG A 484 23.45 9.02 55.71
C ARG A 484 24.53 9.75 56.51
N GLU A 485 25.67 10.04 55.89
CA GLU A 485 26.69 10.87 56.54
C GLU A 485 26.25 12.35 56.58
N PRO A 486 26.38 13.03 57.74
CA PRO A 486 25.99 14.42 57.91
C PRO A 486 26.97 15.38 57.20
N PRO A 487 26.52 16.61 56.85
CA PRO A 487 27.41 17.66 56.36
C PRO A 487 28.46 18.04 57.43
N CYS A 488 29.63 18.54 57.00
CA CYS A 488 30.68 18.99 57.91
C CYS A 488 30.18 20.08 58.87
N THR A 489 30.76 20.16 60.07
CA THR A 489 30.33 21.07 61.13
C THR A 489 30.27 22.54 60.68
N PRO A 490 31.27 23.08 59.93
CA PRO A 490 31.20 24.46 59.46
C PRO A 490 30.08 24.71 58.44
N CYS A 491 29.83 23.78 57.52
CA CYS A 491 28.74 23.93 56.54
C CYS A 491 27.36 23.77 57.19
N ARG A 492 27.25 22.86 58.17
CA ARG A 492 26.03 22.67 58.95
C ARG A 492 25.67 23.93 59.72
N ASN A 493 26.64 24.53 60.42
CA ASN A 493 26.41 25.73 61.23
C ASN A 493 26.07 26.96 60.37
N ARG A 494 26.59 27.02 59.14
CA ARG A 494 26.28 28.10 58.18
C ARG A 494 25.03 27.82 57.33
N GLY A 495 24.38 26.66 57.48
CA GLY A 495 23.20 26.28 56.69
C GLY A 495 23.48 26.15 55.18
N VAL A 496 24.74 25.96 54.78
CA VAL A 496 25.15 25.90 53.36
C VAL A 496 25.35 24.46 52.91
N ARG A 497 25.19 24.20 51.60
CA ARG A 497 25.39 22.84 51.05
C ARG A 497 26.84 22.40 51.24
N CYS A 498 27.01 21.27 51.93
CA CYS A 498 28.27 20.56 52.02
C CYS A 498 28.32 19.47 50.95
N ASN A 499 29.39 19.42 50.17
CA ASN A 499 29.64 18.31 49.25
C ASN A 499 30.24 17.07 49.94
N LYS A 500 30.39 17.12 51.28
CA LYS A 500 30.86 16.03 52.15
C LYS A 500 32.29 15.54 51.86
N GLY A 501 33.09 16.30 51.10
CA GLY A 501 34.53 16.03 50.93
C GLY A 501 35.35 16.37 52.17
N LEU A 502 36.59 15.88 52.24
CA LEU A 502 37.57 16.22 53.28
C LEU A 502 38.83 16.83 52.62
N PRO A 503 39.05 18.15 52.67
CA PRO A 503 38.12 19.20 53.09
C PRO A 503 36.98 19.41 52.08
N CYS A 504 35.80 19.84 52.54
CA CYS A 504 34.66 20.06 51.66
C CYS A 504 34.87 21.34 50.82
N GLN A 505 34.42 21.34 49.56
CA GLN A 505 34.70 22.44 48.62
C GLN A 505 34.14 23.78 49.10
N THR A 506 33.02 23.77 49.80
CA THR A 506 32.41 24.98 50.38
C THR A 506 33.30 25.56 51.48
N CYS A 507 33.91 24.73 52.33
CA CYS A 507 34.88 25.18 53.34
C CYS A 507 36.16 25.72 52.69
N VAL A 508 36.67 25.04 51.66
CA VAL A 508 37.85 25.48 50.90
C VAL A 508 37.62 26.86 50.29
N ARG A 509 36.47 27.06 49.63
CA ARG A 509 36.14 28.32 48.96
C ARG A 509 36.00 29.51 49.91
N HIS A 510 35.62 29.26 51.16
CA HIS A 510 35.47 30.31 52.17
C HIS A 510 36.69 30.44 53.11
N GLY A 511 37.78 29.71 52.86
CA GLY A 511 38.99 29.76 53.69
C GLY A 511 38.81 29.22 55.11
N ILE A 512 37.81 28.36 55.34
CA ILE A 512 37.47 27.84 56.68
C ILE A 512 37.96 26.40 56.82
N ARG A 513 38.56 26.06 57.96
CA ARG A 513 39.02 24.69 58.26
C ARG A 513 37.82 23.73 58.36
N CYS A 514 37.82 22.69 57.52
CA CYS A 514 36.75 21.69 57.49
C CYS A 514 36.92 20.66 58.62
N SER A 515 35.86 20.41 59.40
CA SER A 515 35.85 19.40 60.46
C SER A 515 34.52 18.64 60.49
N TYR A 516 34.57 17.38 60.95
CA TYR A 516 33.40 16.54 61.18
C TYR A 516 33.44 16.11 62.66
N GLY A 517 32.34 16.31 63.40
CA GLY A 517 32.25 15.91 64.81
C GLY A 517 32.24 14.38 64.98
N ALA A 518 32.56 13.90 66.19
CA ALA A 518 32.53 12.47 66.53
C ALA A 518 31.15 11.84 66.24
N ARG A 519 31.17 10.64 65.66
CA ARG A 519 30.04 9.99 64.98
C ARG A 519 29.05 9.33 65.96
N ASP A 520 27.92 9.97 66.25
CA ASP A 520 26.72 9.27 66.74
C ASP A 520 25.70 9.07 65.60
N ALA A 521 25.53 7.82 65.21
CA ALA A 521 24.70 7.40 64.08
C ALA A 521 23.23 7.30 64.50
N VAL A 522 22.41 8.31 64.16
CA VAL A 522 20.95 8.20 64.30
C VAL A 522 20.42 7.33 63.15
N VAL A 523 19.94 6.12 63.49
CA VAL A 523 19.29 5.19 62.58
C VAL A 523 17.82 5.59 62.40
N VAL A 524 17.40 5.86 61.17
CA VAL A 524 15.98 6.11 60.82
C VAL A 524 15.44 4.88 60.08
N PRO A 525 14.29 4.30 60.47
CA PRO A 525 13.76 3.10 59.83
C PRO A 525 13.27 3.37 58.40
N ALA A 526 13.43 2.38 57.52
CA ALA A 526 13.06 2.43 56.12
C ALA A 526 11.53 2.44 55.95
N ARG A 527 11.01 3.34 55.10
CA ARG A 527 9.62 3.29 54.63
C ARG A 527 9.51 2.30 53.49
N VAL A 528 8.73 1.24 53.70
CA VAL A 528 8.35 0.26 52.68
C VAL A 528 7.42 0.93 51.66
N HIS A 529 7.72 0.80 50.37
CA HIS A 529 6.83 1.22 49.28
C HIS A 529 5.64 0.24 49.20
N VAL A 530 4.56 0.59 49.90
CA VAL A 530 3.22 0.04 49.61
C VAL A 530 2.80 0.57 48.23
N PHE A 531 2.35 -0.33 47.34
CA PHE A 531 1.74 0.02 46.06
C PHE A 531 0.62 1.06 46.25
N SER A 532 0.92 2.35 46.04
CA SER A 532 -0.13 3.37 45.99
C SER A 532 -0.66 3.45 44.56
N MET A 533 -1.93 3.06 44.36
CA MET A 533 -2.66 3.37 43.13
C MET A 533 -2.55 4.89 42.85
N ARG A 534 -1.83 5.27 41.78
CA ARG A 534 -1.63 6.68 41.43
C ARG A 534 -2.98 7.30 41.04
N ARG A 535 -3.59 8.08 41.93
CA ARG A 535 -4.80 8.85 41.66
C ARG A 535 -4.50 9.94 40.62
N GLN A 536 -5.36 10.06 39.60
CA GLN A 536 -5.21 11.05 38.54
C GLN A 536 -5.53 12.48 39.02
N PRO A 537 -4.89 13.53 38.44
CA PRO A 537 -5.25 14.93 38.72
C PRO A 537 -6.74 15.18 38.42
N CYS A 538 -7.35 16.20 39.04
CA CYS A 538 -8.73 16.58 38.69
C CYS A 538 -8.78 17.25 37.32
N GLN A 539 -9.97 17.24 36.70
CA GLN A 539 -10.16 17.75 35.34
C GLN A 539 -9.81 19.24 35.25
N LEU A 540 -10.21 20.02 36.25
CA LEU A 540 -9.93 21.46 36.30
C LEU A 540 -8.44 21.79 36.46
N CYS A 541 -7.70 21.08 37.33
CA CYS A 541 -6.26 21.31 37.43
C CYS A 541 -5.51 20.84 36.17
N LYS A 542 -5.99 19.78 35.50
CA LYS A 542 -5.44 19.34 34.22
C LYS A 542 -5.66 20.39 33.12
N GLN A 543 -6.87 20.94 32.99
CA GLN A 543 -7.19 22.00 32.03
C GLN A 543 -6.41 23.29 32.31
N ARG A 544 -6.31 23.70 33.58
CA ARG A 544 -5.58 24.90 33.99
C ARG A 544 -4.05 24.72 34.02
N LYS A 545 -3.54 23.51 33.73
CA LYS A 545 -2.11 23.14 33.81
C LYS A 545 -1.45 23.50 35.16
N VAL A 546 -2.22 23.45 36.26
CA VAL A 546 -1.71 23.70 37.62
C VAL A 546 -1.52 22.39 38.38
N ARG A 547 -0.62 22.39 39.36
CA ARG A 547 -0.30 21.20 40.15
C ARG A 547 -1.54 20.76 40.95
N CYS A 548 -2.01 19.53 40.73
CA CYS A 548 -3.09 18.95 41.53
C CYS A 548 -2.50 18.09 42.65
N GLU A 549 -2.91 18.33 43.88
CA GLU A 549 -2.47 17.54 45.04
C GLU A 549 -3.19 16.17 45.12
N ARG A 550 -4.07 15.85 44.16
CA ARG A 550 -4.75 14.55 43.98
C ARG A 550 -5.62 14.08 45.16
N GLN A 551 -5.78 14.92 46.19
CA GLN A 551 -6.86 14.87 47.18
C GLN A 551 -8.16 15.45 46.60
N ARG A 552 -9.32 15.08 47.16
CA ARG A 552 -10.64 15.53 46.70
C ARG A 552 -11.41 16.12 47.88
N PRO A 553 -11.78 17.41 47.86
CA PRO A 553 -11.39 18.42 46.86
C PRO A 553 -9.88 18.76 46.93
N CYS A 554 -9.25 19.12 45.79
CA CYS A 554 -7.82 19.46 45.79
C CYS A 554 -7.61 20.93 46.24
N GLN A 555 -6.50 21.23 46.89
CA GLN A 555 -6.26 22.55 47.47
C GLN A 555 -6.14 23.63 46.39
N SER A 556 -5.60 23.28 45.22
CA SER A 556 -5.57 24.20 44.08
C SER A 556 -6.95 24.56 43.53
N CYS A 557 -7.96 23.68 43.67
CA CYS A 557 -9.36 24.00 43.38
C CYS A 557 -9.98 24.85 44.50
N VAL A 558 -9.75 24.48 45.77
CA VAL A 558 -10.27 25.21 46.94
C VAL A 558 -9.76 26.65 46.98
N LYS A 559 -8.46 26.87 46.77
CA LYS A 559 -7.86 28.22 46.73
C LYS A 559 -8.38 29.07 45.57
N ALA A 560 -8.88 28.44 44.51
CA ALA A 560 -9.46 29.13 43.37
C ALA A 560 -10.98 29.30 43.49
N GLY A 561 -11.60 28.86 44.60
CA GLY A 561 -13.05 28.88 44.78
C GLY A 561 -13.82 27.93 43.85
N LEU A 562 -13.16 26.90 43.31
CA LEU A 562 -13.74 26.00 42.30
C LEU A 562 -14.06 24.62 42.88
N THR A 563 -15.17 24.03 42.44
CA THR A 563 -15.58 22.66 42.80
C THR A 563 -14.71 21.62 42.10
N CYS A 564 -14.09 20.71 42.84
CA CYS A 564 -13.10 19.78 42.31
C CYS A 564 -13.74 18.58 41.57
N ILE A 565 -13.60 18.52 40.24
CA ILE A 565 -14.21 17.48 39.39
C ILE A 565 -13.21 16.32 39.11
N PRO A 566 -13.50 15.06 39.49
CA PRO A 566 -12.66 13.91 39.14
C PRO A 566 -12.55 13.70 37.62
N LEU A 567 -11.38 13.31 37.10
CA LEU A 567 -11.25 12.85 35.72
C LEU A 567 -11.97 11.49 35.58
N SER A 568 -13.01 11.43 34.74
CA SER A 568 -13.59 10.16 34.31
C SER A 568 -12.60 9.41 33.40
N ARG A 569 -12.51 8.08 33.55
CA ARG A 569 -11.73 7.23 32.64
C ARG A 569 -12.61 6.95 31.42
N SER A 570 -12.27 7.56 30.29
CA SER A 570 -12.76 7.18 28.95
C SER A 570 -11.92 6.05 28.38
#